data_AF-A0A960TLN5-F1
#
_entry.id   AF-A0A960TLN5-F1
#
_cell.length_a   1.000
_cell.length_b   1.000
_cell.length_c   1.000
_cell.angle_alpha   90.00
_cell.angle_beta   90.00
_cell.angle_gamma   90.00
#
_symmetry.space_group_name_H-M   'P 1'
#
loop_
_entity.id
_entity.type
_entity.pdbx_description
1 polymer ?
#
loop_
_entity_poly.entity_id
_entity_poly.type
_entity_poly.pdbx_seq_one_letter_code
_entity_poly.pdbx_strand_id
1 'polypeptide(L)'
;MKNYKQTVKEIIRLSDSYWEDLLESNKYGFDFKNCDFPKFFYFIKSLPYVSDPKGIEHVSRPKISLENSGIKSIYPFDCDDRAVLTRSFCLLKNYQNCKNPYGIIKPKVIVAGKNIRPHHVYISIDIPNILKDFPIDPTYPKNQYGKTLFKELFREVYE
;
A
#
# COMPACT_ATOMS: atom_id res chain seq x y z
N MET A 1 -12.79 2.78 -11.74
CA MET A 1 -11.82 3.88 -11.57
C MET A 1 -11.71 4.66 -12.88
N LYS A 2 -12.20 5.91 -12.96
CA LYS A 2 -12.28 6.67 -14.23
C LYS A 2 -10.95 7.36 -14.61
N ASN A 3 -10.05 7.59 -13.65
CA ASN A 3 -8.75 8.23 -13.89
C ASN A 3 -7.60 7.59 -13.08
N TYR A 4 -7.52 6.26 -13.10
CA TYR A 4 -6.55 5.51 -12.30
C TYR A 4 -5.09 5.88 -12.57
N LYS A 5 -4.76 6.40 -13.76
CA LYS A 5 -3.40 6.84 -14.09
C LYS A 5 -2.97 8.04 -13.25
N GLN A 6 -3.89 8.94 -12.94
CA GLN A 6 -3.61 10.05 -12.02
C GLN A 6 -3.42 9.52 -10.59
N THR A 7 -4.28 8.61 -10.16
CA THR A 7 -4.17 7.91 -8.86
C THR A 7 -2.82 7.23 -8.70
N VAL A 8 -2.37 6.47 -9.70
CA VAL A 8 -1.05 5.82 -9.72
C VAL A 8 0.08 6.84 -9.59
N LYS A 9 0.03 7.96 -10.32
CA LYS A 9 1.02 9.03 -10.20
C LYS A 9 1.07 9.61 -8.79
N GLU A 10 -0.08 9.83 -8.16
CA GLU A 10 -0.16 10.32 -6.79
C GLU A 10 0.35 9.29 -5.79
N ILE A 11 0.03 8.00 -5.95
CA ILE A 11 0.56 6.92 -5.10
C ILE A 11 2.09 6.93 -5.14
N ILE A 12 2.68 6.94 -6.33
CA ILE A 12 4.13 6.97 -6.51
C ILE A 12 4.72 8.24 -5.88
N ARG A 13 4.19 9.42 -6.25
CA ARG A 13 4.66 10.72 -5.78
C ARG A 13 4.63 10.83 -4.25
N LEU A 14 3.51 10.46 -3.63
CA LEU A 14 3.33 10.56 -2.18
C LEU A 14 4.20 9.55 -1.45
N SER A 15 4.33 8.32 -1.96
CA SER A 15 5.22 7.34 -1.35
C SER A 15 6.69 7.76 -1.43
N ASP A 16 7.16 8.23 -2.59
CA ASP A 16 8.56 8.66 -2.76
C ASP A 16 8.89 9.89 -1.93
N SER A 17 7.94 10.81 -1.78
CA SER A 17 8.17 12.09 -1.08
C SER A 17 8.04 12.01 0.44
N TYR A 18 7.33 11.01 0.96
CA TYR A 18 6.89 10.97 2.37
C TYR A 18 6.97 9.59 3.00
N TRP A 19 7.88 8.71 2.56
CA TRP A 19 8.05 7.41 3.22
C TRP A 19 8.59 7.54 4.65
N GLU A 20 9.32 8.60 4.94
CA GLU A 20 9.88 8.92 6.27
C GLU A 20 8.80 9.13 7.34
N ASP A 21 7.55 9.44 6.93
CA ASP A 21 6.40 9.52 7.84
C ASP A 21 6.23 8.24 8.67
N LEU A 22 6.66 7.09 8.14
CA LEU A 22 6.61 5.81 8.84
C LEU A 22 7.67 5.70 9.97
N LEU A 23 8.66 6.59 10.01
CA LEU A 23 9.62 6.69 11.12
C LEU A 23 9.05 7.47 12.31
N GLU A 24 8.02 8.27 12.10
CA GLU A 24 7.39 9.06 13.15
C GLU A 24 6.55 8.18 14.09
N SER A 25 6.41 8.63 15.34
CA SER A 25 5.44 8.03 16.25
C SER A 25 4.03 8.24 15.71
N ASN A 26 3.26 7.16 15.63
CA ASN A 26 1.86 7.19 15.23
C ASN A 26 0.96 6.93 16.44
N LYS A 27 -0.32 7.30 16.31
CA LYS A 27 -1.32 7.13 17.39
C LYS A 27 -1.56 5.68 17.83
N TYR A 28 -1.11 4.69 17.05
CA TYR A 28 -1.22 3.28 17.39
C TYR A 28 0.01 2.75 18.15
N GLY A 29 1.07 3.55 18.29
CA GLY A 29 2.35 3.08 18.83
C GLY A 29 2.99 1.97 17.99
N PHE A 30 2.59 1.83 16.72
CA PHE A 30 3.08 0.74 15.86
C PHE A 30 4.48 1.06 15.33
N ASP A 31 5.45 0.20 15.63
CA ASP A 31 6.83 0.37 15.18
C ASP A 31 7.02 -0.17 13.74
N PHE A 32 6.85 0.70 12.75
CA PHE A 32 7.12 0.38 11.34
C PHE A 32 8.61 0.15 11.06
N LYS A 33 9.48 0.83 11.81
CA LYS A 33 10.93 0.73 11.64
C LYS A 33 11.40 -0.70 11.87
N ASN A 34 10.94 -1.34 12.95
CA ASN A 34 11.45 -2.66 13.36
C ASN A 34 10.50 -3.83 13.04
N CYS A 35 9.37 -3.61 12.37
CA CYS A 35 8.49 -4.71 11.95
C CYS A 35 8.88 -5.31 10.58
N ASP A 36 8.37 -6.51 10.30
CA ASP A 36 8.47 -7.19 9.00
C ASP A 36 7.20 -7.00 8.16
N PHE A 37 7.23 -7.46 6.91
CA PHE A 37 6.10 -7.33 5.99
C PHE A 37 4.82 -8.04 6.46
N PRO A 38 4.85 -9.28 6.99
CA PRO A 38 3.65 -9.89 7.57
C PRO A 38 3.03 -9.04 8.68
N LYS A 39 3.82 -8.57 9.64
CA LYS A 39 3.32 -7.75 10.76
C LYS A 39 2.76 -6.42 10.26
N PHE A 40 3.45 -5.75 9.33
CA PHE A 40 2.94 -4.57 8.64
C PHE A 40 1.60 -4.84 7.96
N PHE A 41 1.52 -5.90 7.15
CA PHE A 41 0.33 -6.28 6.40
C PHE A 41 -0.88 -6.48 7.32
N TYR A 42 -0.72 -7.27 8.39
CA TYR A 42 -1.82 -7.55 9.30
C TYR A 42 -2.22 -6.33 10.12
N PHE A 43 -1.28 -5.46 10.47
CA PHE A 43 -1.59 -4.18 11.12
C PHE A 43 -2.44 -3.29 10.21
N ILE A 44 -2.00 -3.00 8.99
CA ILE A 44 -2.77 -2.17 8.04
C ILE A 44 -4.13 -2.81 7.73
N LYS A 45 -4.16 -4.13 7.52
CA LYS A 45 -5.42 -4.86 7.27
C LYS A 45 -6.41 -4.77 8.43
N SER A 46 -5.93 -4.64 9.66
CA SER A 46 -6.79 -4.52 10.84
C SER A 46 -7.50 -3.15 10.94
N LEU A 47 -6.99 -2.14 10.25
CA LEU A 47 -7.62 -0.81 10.20
C LEU A 47 -8.88 -0.87 9.31
N PRO A 48 -9.99 -0.20 9.67
CA PRO A 48 -11.20 -0.19 8.87
C PRO A 48 -11.00 0.39 7.48
N TYR A 49 -11.68 -0.16 6.49
CA TYR A 49 -11.75 0.40 5.15
C TYR A 49 -12.80 1.51 5.12
N VAL A 50 -12.43 2.69 4.60
CA VAL A 50 -13.34 3.81 4.39
C VAL A 50 -13.18 4.27 2.96
N SER A 51 -14.20 4.11 2.13
CA SER A 51 -14.17 4.51 0.73
C SER A 51 -14.15 6.03 0.59
N ASP A 52 -13.59 6.50 -0.52
CA ASP A 52 -13.70 7.89 -0.92
C ASP A 52 -15.15 8.40 -1.03
N PRO A 53 -15.39 9.70 -0.78
CA PRO A 53 -16.67 10.33 -1.10
C PRO A 53 -16.99 10.20 -2.59
N LYS A 54 -18.28 10.03 -2.90
CA LYS A 54 -18.73 9.82 -4.27
C LYS A 54 -18.27 10.94 -5.21
N GLY A 55 -17.48 10.58 -6.23
CA GLY A 55 -17.02 11.50 -7.28
C GLY A 55 -15.75 12.26 -6.94
N ILE A 56 -15.13 11.99 -5.79
CA ILE A 56 -13.84 12.50 -5.37
C ILE A 56 -12.88 11.31 -5.34
N GLU A 57 -11.69 11.47 -5.91
CA GLU A 57 -10.58 10.53 -5.69
C GLU A 57 -9.62 11.20 -4.70
N HIS A 58 -9.33 10.52 -3.60
CA HIS A 58 -8.54 11.05 -2.51
C HIS A 58 -7.40 10.09 -2.19
N VAL A 59 -6.17 10.60 -2.33
CA VAL A 59 -4.95 9.86 -1.99
C VAL A 59 -4.17 10.69 -0.98
N SER A 60 -3.83 10.09 0.15
CA SER A 60 -3.10 10.79 1.21
C SER A 60 -1.71 10.23 1.48
N ARG A 61 -0.84 11.11 1.99
CA ARG A 61 0.49 10.72 2.47
C ARG A 61 0.36 9.85 3.73
N PRO A 62 1.37 9.00 4.03
CA PRO A 62 1.29 8.01 5.11
C PRO A 62 0.87 8.57 6.48
N LYS A 63 1.45 9.69 6.92
CA LYS A 63 1.15 10.29 8.23
C LYS A 63 -0.33 10.63 8.37
N ILE A 64 -0.88 11.32 7.37
CA ILE A 64 -2.27 11.77 7.39
C ILE A 64 -3.23 10.58 7.38
N SER A 65 -2.97 9.58 6.52
CA SER A 65 -3.79 8.37 6.45
C SER A 65 -3.76 7.61 7.79
N LEU A 66 -2.60 7.48 8.44
CA LEU A 66 -2.47 6.83 9.75
C LEU A 66 -3.13 7.63 10.88
N GLU A 67 -2.85 8.92 10.99
CA GLU A 67 -3.43 9.81 12.01
C GLU A 67 -4.94 9.88 11.95
N ASN A 68 -5.52 9.74 10.76
CA ASN A 68 -6.96 9.82 10.58
C ASN A 68 -7.65 8.45 10.48
N SER A 69 -6.97 7.33 10.29
CA SER A 69 -7.61 5.99 10.19
C SER A 69 -8.27 5.49 11.50
N GLY A 70 -9.01 4.37 11.49
CA GLY A 70 -9.53 3.72 12.71
C GLY A 70 -11.05 3.64 12.82
N ILE A 71 -11.55 2.97 13.88
CA ILE A 71 -12.95 2.50 14.02
C ILE A 71 -14.01 3.59 13.87
N LYS A 72 -13.73 4.81 14.35
CA LYS A 72 -14.68 5.94 14.31
C LYS A 72 -14.34 6.96 13.23
N SER A 73 -13.40 6.64 12.35
CA SER A 73 -13.01 7.57 11.29
C SER A 73 -13.97 7.53 10.13
N ILE A 74 -14.27 8.72 9.61
CA ILE A 74 -14.92 8.94 8.32
C ILE A 74 -13.92 9.37 7.25
N TYR A 75 -12.64 9.52 7.62
CA TYR A 75 -11.59 9.92 6.71
C TYR A 75 -11.29 8.79 5.74
N PRO A 76 -11.14 9.07 4.43
CA PRO A 76 -10.86 8.01 3.46
C PRO A 76 -9.61 7.22 3.81
N PHE A 77 -9.73 5.90 3.66
CA PHE A 77 -8.68 4.95 3.96
C PHE A 77 -8.90 3.67 3.17
N ASP A 78 -8.81 3.80 1.85
CA ASP A 78 -9.24 2.80 0.89
C ASP A 78 -8.06 2.04 0.25
N CYS A 79 -8.19 1.50 -0.97
CA CYS A 79 -7.09 0.81 -1.63
C CYS A 79 -5.91 1.74 -1.97
N ASP A 80 -6.16 3.01 -2.23
CA ASP A 80 -5.15 3.96 -2.71
C ASP A 80 -4.21 4.36 -1.56
N ASP A 81 -4.77 4.74 -0.41
CA ASP A 81 -4.01 5.07 0.81
C ASP A 81 -3.20 3.88 1.31
N ARG A 82 -3.75 2.67 1.21
CA ARG A 82 -3.05 1.44 1.60
C ARG A 82 -1.94 1.08 0.62
N ALA A 83 -2.11 1.38 -0.66
CA ALA A 83 -1.04 1.27 -1.64
C ALA A 83 0.09 2.26 -1.35
N VAL A 84 -0.23 3.52 -1.00
CA VAL A 84 0.76 4.52 -0.55
C VAL A 84 1.54 4.00 0.64
N LEU A 85 0.86 3.55 1.70
CA LEU A 85 1.49 3.02 2.91
C LEU A 85 2.39 1.82 2.62
N THR A 86 1.94 0.91 1.76
CA THR A 86 2.69 -0.30 1.42
C THR A 86 3.94 0.01 0.61
N ARG A 87 3.86 0.92 -0.37
CA ARG A 87 5.03 1.34 -1.16
C ARG A 87 6.01 2.14 -0.31
N SER A 88 5.52 3.05 0.53
CA SER A 88 6.33 3.76 1.53
C SER A 88 7.05 2.80 2.47
N PHE A 89 6.40 1.72 2.90
CA PHE A 89 7.04 0.71 3.74
C PHE A 89 8.16 -0.02 3.00
N CYS A 90 8.00 -0.31 1.70
CA CYS A 90 9.08 -0.88 0.88
C CYS A 90 10.29 0.09 0.80
N LEU A 91 10.02 1.38 0.61
CA LEU A 91 11.06 2.41 0.58
C LEU A 91 11.78 2.56 1.93
N LEU A 92 11.04 2.53 3.03
CA LEU A 92 11.61 2.49 4.38
C LEU A 92 12.54 1.28 4.55
N LYS A 93 12.11 0.08 4.14
CA LYS A 93 12.96 -1.12 4.24
C LYS A 93 14.20 -1.00 3.36
N ASN A 94 14.08 -0.40 2.18
CA ASN A 94 15.22 -0.08 1.33
C ASN A 94 16.17 0.93 1.95
N TYR A 95 15.66 1.99 2.59
CA TYR A 95 16.48 2.95 3.31
C TYR A 95 17.25 2.28 4.46
N GLN A 96 16.63 1.30 5.13
CA GLN A 96 17.25 0.50 6.17
C GLN A 96 18.25 -0.55 5.63
N ASN A 97 18.42 -0.70 4.31
CA ASN A 97 19.17 -1.79 3.65
C ASN A 97 20.64 -1.93 4.03
N CYS A 98 21.25 -1.05 4.83
CA CYS A 98 22.49 -1.40 5.52
C CYS A 98 22.34 -2.69 6.39
N LYS A 99 21.10 -3.15 6.67
CA LYS A 99 20.80 -4.35 7.47
C LYS A 99 19.70 -5.26 6.91
N ASN A 100 19.23 -5.08 5.67
CA ASN A 100 18.13 -5.89 5.16
C ASN A 100 18.62 -7.24 4.58
N PRO A 101 18.23 -8.38 5.16
CA PRO A 101 18.63 -9.70 4.63
C PRO A 101 18.01 -10.01 3.27
N TYR A 102 16.98 -9.26 2.84
CA TYR A 102 16.26 -9.48 1.60
C TYR A 102 16.85 -8.76 0.39
N GLY A 103 17.73 -7.75 0.57
CA GLY A 103 18.25 -6.95 -0.54
C GLY A 103 17.31 -5.82 -1.02
N ILE A 104 17.52 -5.29 -2.23
CA ILE A 104 16.75 -4.16 -2.77
C ILE A 104 15.34 -4.63 -3.17
N ILE A 105 14.34 -4.05 -2.54
CA ILE A 105 12.92 -4.30 -2.83
C ILE A 105 12.49 -3.36 -3.95
N LYS A 106 11.88 -3.89 -5.00
CA LYS A 106 11.32 -3.11 -6.11
C LYS A 106 9.79 -3.13 -6.01
N PRO A 107 9.17 -2.13 -5.38
CA PRO A 107 7.72 -2.05 -5.32
C PRO A 107 7.14 -1.61 -6.67
N LYS A 108 6.05 -2.25 -7.07
CA LYS A 108 5.28 -1.98 -8.28
C LYS A 108 3.85 -1.65 -7.89
N VAL A 109 3.30 -0.57 -8.41
CA VAL A 109 1.87 -0.27 -8.29
C VAL A 109 1.11 -1.09 -9.32
N ILE A 110 0.21 -1.94 -8.85
CA ILE A 110 -0.60 -2.81 -9.70
C ILE A 110 -2.02 -2.26 -9.74
N VAL A 111 -2.50 -1.97 -10.95
CA VAL A 111 -3.91 -1.64 -11.19
C VAL A 111 -4.61 -2.90 -11.69
N ALA A 112 -5.56 -3.39 -10.90
CA ALA A 112 -6.20 -4.68 -11.11
C ALA A 112 -7.71 -4.57 -11.36
N GLY A 113 -8.23 -5.56 -12.09
CA GLY A 113 -9.65 -5.72 -12.36
C GLY A 113 -10.08 -7.19 -12.28
N LYS A 114 -11.23 -7.45 -11.62
CA LYS A 114 -11.90 -8.76 -11.60
C LYS A 114 -12.52 -9.06 -12.96
N ASN A 115 -12.82 -7.98 -13.69
CA ASN A 115 -13.26 -7.96 -15.08
C ASN A 115 -12.23 -7.17 -15.90
N ILE A 116 -12.50 -6.95 -17.18
CA ILE A 116 -11.64 -6.15 -18.08
C ILE A 116 -11.52 -4.66 -17.71
N ARG A 117 -12.15 -4.21 -16.62
CA ARG A 117 -12.15 -2.81 -16.17
C ARG A 117 -11.35 -2.67 -14.87
N PRO A 118 -10.52 -1.63 -14.72
CA PRO A 118 -9.78 -1.36 -13.49
C PRO A 118 -10.72 -0.96 -12.35
N HIS A 119 -10.51 -1.56 -11.18
CA HIS A 119 -11.31 -1.25 -9.98
C HIS A 119 -10.55 -1.32 -8.65
N HIS A 120 -9.30 -1.79 -8.66
CA HIS A 120 -8.51 -1.97 -7.44
C HIS A 120 -7.05 -1.60 -7.72
N VAL A 121 -6.35 -1.11 -6.69
CA VAL A 121 -4.90 -0.89 -6.73
C VAL A 121 -4.25 -1.55 -5.53
N TYR A 122 -3.05 -2.09 -5.71
CA TYR A 122 -2.25 -2.64 -4.63
C TYR A 122 -0.76 -2.60 -4.99
N ILE A 123 0.12 -2.99 -4.06
CA ILE A 123 1.56 -3.07 -4.32
C ILE A 123 1.99 -4.52 -4.49
N SER A 124 2.72 -4.80 -5.56
CA SER A 124 3.48 -6.04 -5.73
C SER A 124 4.96 -5.74 -5.51
N ILE A 125 5.71 -6.67 -4.94
CA ILE A 125 7.15 -6.50 -4.75
C ILE A 125 7.95 -7.53 -5.54
N ASP A 126 9.07 -7.07 -6.09
CA ASP A 126 10.15 -7.94 -6.54
C ASP A 126 11.34 -7.79 -5.61
N ILE A 127 11.98 -8.91 -5.31
CA ILE A 127 13.26 -8.99 -4.62
C ILE A 127 14.20 -9.77 -5.54
N PRO A 128 15.22 -9.14 -6.13
CA PRO A 128 16.10 -9.79 -7.11
C PRO A 128 16.59 -11.17 -6.63
N ASN A 129 16.41 -12.18 -7.47
CA ASN A 129 16.79 -13.58 -7.22
C ASN A 129 16.07 -14.30 -6.06
N ILE A 130 15.13 -13.65 -5.38
CA ILE A 130 14.42 -14.23 -4.23
C ILE A 130 12.92 -14.34 -4.52
N LEU A 131 12.32 -13.24 -4.96
CA LEU A 131 10.87 -13.10 -5.02
C LEU A 131 10.47 -12.29 -6.25
N LYS A 132 9.46 -12.77 -6.98
CA LYS A 132 8.93 -12.06 -8.14
C LYS A 132 7.43 -11.98 -8.04
N ASP A 133 6.94 -10.77 -8.23
CA ASP A 133 5.55 -10.38 -8.34
C ASP A 133 4.72 -10.77 -7.13
N PHE A 134 5.28 -10.60 -5.93
CA PHE A 134 4.63 -11.00 -4.69
C PHE A 134 3.68 -9.90 -4.20
N PRO A 135 2.36 -10.18 -4.13
CA PRO A 135 1.38 -9.16 -3.81
C PRO A 135 1.35 -8.85 -2.31
N ILE A 136 1.33 -7.56 -2.01
CA ILE A 136 1.12 -7.00 -0.68
C ILE A 136 -0.10 -6.08 -0.76
N ASP A 137 -1.25 -6.67 -0.47
CA ASP A 137 -2.55 -6.01 -0.55
C ASP A 137 -3.31 -6.12 0.77
N PRO A 138 -3.11 -5.20 1.73
CA PRO A 138 -3.79 -5.24 3.01
C PRO A 138 -5.18 -4.57 2.97
N THR A 139 -5.84 -4.50 1.80
CA THR A 139 -7.05 -3.66 1.63
C THR A 139 -8.28 -4.16 2.38
N TYR A 140 -8.69 -5.41 2.14
CA TYR A 140 -9.93 -5.94 2.73
C TYR A 140 -9.64 -7.01 3.79
N PRO A 141 -10.57 -7.26 4.73
CA PRO A 141 -10.38 -8.28 5.77
C PRO A 141 -10.05 -9.68 5.21
N LYS A 142 -10.63 -10.02 4.05
CA LYS A 142 -10.43 -11.29 3.34
C LYS A 142 -9.08 -11.42 2.64
N ASN A 143 -8.33 -10.33 2.49
CA ASN A 143 -7.02 -10.37 1.87
C ASN A 143 -6.05 -11.23 2.68
N GLN A 144 -5.23 -12.00 1.96
CA GLN A 144 -4.21 -12.88 2.51
C GLN A 144 -2.83 -12.39 2.06
N TYR A 145 -1.86 -12.40 2.97
CA TYR A 145 -0.50 -12.00 2.66
C TYR A 145 0.08 -12.89 1.56
N GLY A 146 0.64 -12.29 0.51
CA GLY A 146 1.19 -13.03 -0.63
C GLY A 146 0.16 -13.60 -1.61
N LYS A 147 -1.11 -13.20 -1.53
CA LYS A 147 -2.14 -13.59 -2.52
C LYS A 147 -2.87 -12.36 -3.06
N THR A 148 -3.21 -12.40 -4.34
CA THR A 148 -4.10 -11.40 -4.95
C THR A 148 -5.52 -11.58 -4.42
N LEU A 149 -6.28 -10.49 -4.43
CA LEU A 149 -7.66 -10.46 -3.93
C LEU A 149 -8.63 -11.33 -4.75
N PHE A 150 -8.36 -11.45 -6.04
CA PHE A 150 -9.14 -12.20 -7.02
C PHE A 150 -8.26 -12.57 -8.22
N LYS A 151 -8.79 -13.39 -9.13
CA LYS A 151 -8.20 -13.59 -10.46
C LYS A 151 -8.32 -12.30 -11.27
N GLU A 152 -7.18 -11.76 -11.66
CA GLU A 152 -7.08 -10.49 -12.40
C GLU A 152 -7.35 -10.72 -13.88
N LEU A 153 -8.46 -10.18 -14.40
CA LEU A 153 -8.78 -10.15 -15.83
C LEU A 153 -8.34 -8.82 -16.49
N PHE A 154 -8.00 -7.83 -15.68
CA PHE A 154 -7.29 -6.62 -16.08
C PHE A 154 -6.10 -6.45 -15.14
N ARG A 155 -4.93 -6.13 -15.71
CA ARG A 155 -3.73 -5.87 -14.95
C ARG A 155 -2.83 -4.91 -15.71
N GLU A 156 -2.49 -3.80 -15.08
CA GLU A 156 -1.43 -2.89 -15.51
C GLU A 156 -0.44 -2.69 -14.36
N VAL A 157 0.83 -2.53 -14.72
CA VAL A 157 1.96 -2.47 -13.80
C VAL A 157 2.68 -1.16 -13.99
N TYR A 158 2.99 -0.49 -12.89
CA TYR A 158 3.66 0.80 -12.85
C TYR A 158 4.80 0.76 -11.82
N GLU A 159 5.92 1.41 -12.14
CA GLU A 159 7.14 1.47 -11.33
C GLU A 159 7.50 2.92 -10.96
#